data_AF-A0A3A5M6I7-F1
#
_entry.id   AF-A0A3A5M6I7-F1
#
_cell.length_a   1.000
_cell.length_b   1.000
_cell.length_c   1.000
_cell.angle_alpha   90.00
_cell.angle_beta   90.00
_cell.angle_gamma   90.00
#
_symmetry.space_group_name_H-M   'P 1'
#
loop_
_entity.id
_entity.type
_entity.pdbx_description
1 polymer ?
#
loop_
_entity_poly.entity_id
_entity_poly.type
_entity_poly.pdbx_seq_one_letter_code
_entity_poly.pdbx_strand_id
1 'polypeptide(L)'
;MKPALADENSAEGLEAFTKYWFELFSYGYETNDWVPFEAVTDPRCEACANVTTAVKEIYSENGWVSGADSEVGDFVTDFRVNTQGSIGSNVEVGQGESTIYLKGGQIAEQVAKGPPAFKAIFSAHLEGRWVMLDFGAPEGTE
;
A
#
# COMPACT_ATOMS: atom_id res chain seq x y z
N MET A 1 -11.09 8.07 -6.09
CA MET A 1 -10.72 9.42 -6.60
C MET A 1 -9.74 10.00 -5.62
N LYS A 2 -8.62 10.58 -6.07
CA LYS A 2 -7.64 11.17 -5.15
C LYS A 2 -8.26 12.32 -4.35
N PRO A 3 -8.19 12.32 -3.00
CA PRO A 3 -8.63 13.46 -2.19
C PRO A 3 -7.79 14.71 -2.48
N ALA A 4 -8.40 15.89 -2.51
CA ALA A 4 -7.64 17.14 -2.71
C ALA A 4 -6.58 17.39 -1.63
N LEU A 5 -6.86 16.95 -0.39
CA LEU A 5 -5.92 17.04 0.73
C LEU A 5 -4.67 16.18 0.50
N ALA A 6 -4.75 15.12 -0.30
CA ALA A 6 -3.64 14.21 -0.60
C ALA A 6 -2.56 14.79 -1.53
N ASP A 7 -2.59 16.09 -1.80
CA ASP A 7 -1.52 16.86 -2.46
C ASP A 7 -0.91 17.91 -1.52
N GLU A 8 -1.51 18.16 -0.35
CA GLU A 8 -1.02 19.15 0.60
C GLU A 8 0.25 18.66 1.32
N ASN A 9 1.28 19.50 1.37
CA ASN A 9 2.51 19.19 2.11
C ASN A 9 2.34 19.46 3.61
N SER A 10 1.46 18.69 4.25
CA SER A 10 1.12 18.73 5.68
C SER A 10 0.98 17.31 6.23
N ALA A 11 0.92 17.16 7.56
CA ALA A 11 0.74 15.86 8.20
C ALA A 11 -0.60 15.23 7.80
N GLU A 12 -1.65 16.05 7.75
CA GLU A 12 -2.99 15.67 7.32
C GLU A 12 -3.00 15.31 5.82
N GLY A 13 -2.23 16.02 5.00
CA GLY A 13 -2.06 15.69 3.59
C GLY A 13 -1.33 14.38 3.36
N LEU A 14 -0.30 14.08 4.16
CA LEU A 14 0.41 12.81 4.13
C LEU A 14 -0.48 11.64 4.58
N GLU A 15 -1.30 11.83 5.62
CA GLU A 15 -2.29 10.84 6.05
C GLU A 15 -3.33 10.57 4.94
N ALA A 16 -3.88 11.63 4.34
CA ALA A 16 -4.83 11.51 3.24
C ALA A 16 -4.22 10.82 2.01
N PHE A 17 -2.96 11.11 1.71
CA PHE A 17 -2.20 10.39 0.68
C PHE A 17 -2.02 8.92 1.01
N THR A 18 -1.65 8.60 2.25
CA THR A 18 -1.43 7.21 2.69
C THR A 18 -2.71 6.39 2.56
N LYS A 19 -3.86 6.95 2.97
CA LYS A 19 -5.19 6.33 2.78
C LYS A 19 -5.47 6.05 1.31
N TYR A 20 -5.30 7.06 0.46
CA TYR A 20 -5.46 6.92 -0.98
C TYR A 20 -4.51 5.86 -1.58
N TRP A 21 -3.27 5.79 -1.11
CA TRP A 21 -2.29 4.81 -1.58
C TRP A 21 -2.74 3.36 -1.26
N PHE A 22 -3.30 3.11 -0.08
CA PHE A 22 -3.85 1.78 0.27
C PHE A 22 -5.17 1.45 -0.46
N GLU A 23 -5.97 2.46 -0.83
CA GLU A 23 -7.11 2.26 -1.74
C GLU A 23 -6.62 1.77 -3.11
N LEU A 24 -5.56 2.38 -3.65
CA LEU A 24 -4.96 1.95 -4.91
C LEU A 24 -4.32 0.56 -4.80
N PHE A 25 -3.70 0.25 -3.67
CA PHE A 25 -3.13 -1.07 -3.38
C PHE A 25 -4.22 -2.15 -3.42
N SER A 26 -5.34 -1.93 -2.71
CA SER A 26 -6.49 -2.85 -2.70
C SER A 26 -7.08 -3.02 -4.10
N TYR A 27 -7.27 -1.92 -4.83
CA TYR A 27 -7.72 -1.94 -6.23
C TYR A 27 -6.80 -2.76 -7.14
N GLY A 28 -5.47 -2.60 -7.00
CA GLY A 28 -4.49 -3.36 -7.78
C GLY A 28 -4.56 -4.86 -7.51
N TYR A 29 -4.78 -5.27 -6.26
CA TYR A 29 -4.97 -6.68 -5.88
C TYR A 29 -6.17 -7.32 -6.59
N GLU A 30 -7.31 -6.64 -6.58
CA GLU A 30 -8.56 -7.19 -7.12
C GLU A 30 -8.70 -7.08 -8.64
N THR A 31 -8.02 -6.12 -9.27
CA THR A 31 -8.21 -5.83 -10.71
C THR A 31 -6.99 -6.13 -11.56
N ASN A 32 -5.82 -6.30 -10.94
CA ASN A 32 -4.51 -6.34 -11.58
C ASN A 32 -4.16 -5.07 -12.39
N ASP A 33 -4.89 -3.97 -12.19
CA ASP A 33 -4.57 -2.67 -12.76
C ASP A 33 -3.73 -1.85 -11.77
N TRP A 34 -2.41 -1.99 -11.90
CA TRP A 34 -1.42 -1.36 -11.04
C TRP A 34 -0.98 0.03 -11.50
N VAL A 35 -1.44 0.49 -12.67
CA VAL A 35 -1.05 1.79 -13.24
C VAL A 35 -1.26 2.96 -12.27
N PRO A 36 -2.43 3.11 -11.61
CA PRO A 36 -2.63 4.25 -10.70
C PRO A 36 -1.75 4.15 -9.45
N PHE A 37 -1.50 2.94 -8.95
CA PHE A 37 -0.63 2.68 -7.81
C PHE A 37 0.83 3.03 -8.13
N GLU A 38 1.32 2.57 -9.28
CA GLU A 38 2.69 2.83 -9.77
C GLU A 38 2.92 4.32 -10.03
N ALA A 39 1.89 5.08 -10.41
CA ALA A 39 2.01 6.53 -10.65
C ALA A 39 2.37 7.35 -9.38
N VAL A 40 2.12 6.79 -8.20
CA VAL A 40 2.36 7.44 -6.90
C VAL A 40 3.34 6.68 -6.02
N THR A 41 4.03 5.68 -6.57
CA THR A 41 4.99 4.83 -5.86
C THR A 41 6.35 4.95 -6.53
N ASP A 42 7.39 5.08 -5.73
CA ASP A 42 8.76 5.09 -6.24
C ASP A 42 9.08 3.71 -6.83
N PRO A 43 9.61 3.63 -8.06
CA PRO A 43 9.94 2.36 -8.70
C PRO A 43 11.05 1.58 -7.97
N ARG A 44 11.74 2.20 -7.01
CA ARG A 44 12.75 1.57 -6.15
C ARG A 44 12.17 1.00 -4.85
N CYS A 45 10.86 1.12 -4.62
CA CYS A 45 10.20 0.47 -3.48
C CYS A 45 10.19 -1.06 -3.69
N GLU A 46 11.15 -1.78 -3.11
CA GLU A 46 11.30 -3.22 -3.28
C GLU A 46 10.08 -3.99 -2.73
N ALA A 47 9.55 -3.59 -1.57
CA ALA A 47 8.35 -4.20 -1.00
C ALA A 47 7.14 -4.05 -1.94
N CYS A 48 6.97 -2.87 -2.55
CA CYS A 48 5.91 -2.60 -3.51
C CYS A 48 6.09 -3.45 -4.78
N ALA A 49 7.32 -3.52 -5.32
CA ALA A 49 7.63 -4.30 -6.51
C ALA A 49 7.37 -5.81 -6.28
N ASN A 50 7.76 -6.34 -5.13
CA ASN A 50 7.55 -7.74 -4.77
C ASN A 50 6.06 -8.09 -4.72
N VAL A 51 5.26 -7.26 -4.06
CA VAL A 51 3.82 -7.47 -3.98
C VAL A 51 3.15 -7.40 -5.35
N THR A 52 3.40 -6.33 -6.11
CA THR A 52 2.77 -6.18 -7.45
C THR A 52 3.19 -7.30 -8.40
N THR A 53 4.43 -7.78 -8.34
CA THR A 53 4.93 -8.90 -9.15
C THR A 53 4.21 -10.19 -8.80
N ALA A 54 4.11 -10.53 -7.51
CA ALA A 54 3.42 -11.74 -7.06
C ALA A 54 1.94 -11.77 -7.51
N VAL A 55 1.25 -10.63 -7.44
CA VAL A 55 -0.14 -10.55 -7.92
C VAL A 55 -0.20 -10.67 -9.45
N LYS A 56 0.67 -9.95 -10.18
CA LYS A 56 0.71 -10.04 -11.66
C LYS A 56 0.94 -11.47 -12.14
N GLU A 57 1.76 -12.26 -11.43
CA GLU A 57 1.99 -13.68 -11.74
C GLU A 57 0.70 -14.50 -11.63
N ILE A 58 -0.07 -14.34 -10.54
CA ILE A 58 -1.37 -15.01 -10.36
C ILE A 58 -2.31 -14.74 -11.55
N TYR A 59 -2.45 -13.47 -11.95
CA TYR A 59 -3.32 -13.09 -13.06
C TYR A 59 -2.77 -13.56 -14.42
N SER A 60 -1.45 -13.64 -14.58
CA SER A 60 -0.82 -14.15 -15.81
C SER A 60 -1.19 -15.63 -16.07
N GLU A 61 -1.46 -16.39 -15.01
CA GLU A 61 -1.90 -17.78 -15.07
C GLU A 61 -3.43 -17.93 -15.23
N ASN A 62 -4.17 -16.82 -15.39
CA ASN A 62 -5.64 -16.75 -15.34
C ASN A 62 -6.23 -17.09 -13.95
N GLY A 63 -5.46 -16.89 -12.89
CA GLY A 63 -5.98 -16.80 -11.53
C GLY A 63 -6.52 -15.40 -11.24
N TRP A 64 -7.05 -15.22 -10.03
CA TRP A 64 -7.46 -13.92 -9.51
C TRP A 64 -7.42 -13.89 -7.99
N VAL A 65 -7.42 -12.69 -7.41
CA VAL A 65 -7.54 -12.48 -5.97
C VAL A 65 -8.91 -11.87 -5.68
N SER A 66 -9.54 -12.28 -4.60
CA SER A 66 -10.77 -11.68 -4.07
C SER A 66 -10.51 -11.17 -2.65
N GLY A 67 -10.96 -9.96 -2.33
CA GLY A 67 -10.72 -9.32 -1.04
C GLY A 67 -9.31 -8.74 -0.95
N ALA A 68 -8.65 -8.90 0.20
CA ALA A 68 -7.38 -8.22 0.54
C ALA A 68 -7.49 -6.69 0.68
N ASP A 69 -8.69 -6.16 0.92
CA ASP A 69 -8.90 -4.75 1.22
C ASP A 69 -8.04 -4.30 2.39
N SER A 70 -7.34 -3.18 2.21
CA SER A 70 -6.54 -2.54 3.25
C SER A 70 -7.30 -1.36 3.84
N GLU A 71 -7.46 -1.37 5.17
CA GLU A 71 -8.06 -0.29 5.94
C GLU A 71 -6.98 0.40 6.77
N VAL A 72 -6.86 1.71 6.61
CA VAL A 72 -5.92 2.53 7.39
C VAL A 72 -6.62 3.00 8.66
N GLY A 73 -6.07 2.59 9.81
CA GLY A 73 -6.48 3.01 11.15
C GLY A 73 -5.67 4.20 11.65
N ASP A 74 -5.05 4.05 12.82
CA ASP A 74 -4.22 5.08 13.42
C ASP A 74 -3.04 5.47 12.52
N PHE A 75 -2.82 6.78 12.37
CA PHE A 75 -1.72 7.35 11.62
C PHE A 75 -0.89 8.26 12.53
N VAL A 76 0.40 7.95 12.68
CA VAL A 76 1.30 8.67 13.58
C VAL A 76 2.53 9.13 12.81
N THR A 77 2.78 10.44 12.83
CA THR A 77 3.99 11.05 12.26
C THR A 77 4.42 12.27 13.08
N ASP A 78 5.73 12.46 13.21
CA ASP A 78 6.32 13.73 13.70
C ASP A 78 6.41 14.78 12.58
N PHE A 79 6.01 14.41 11.36
CA PHE A 79 6.08 15.24 10.15
C PHE A 79 7.43 15.92 9.94
N ARG A 80 8.51 15.14 10.14
CA ARG A 80 9.88 15.62 10.03
C ARG A 80 10.59 14.99 8.85
N VAL A 81 11.07 15.83 7.94
CA VAL A 81 11.92 15.42 6.82
C VAL A 81 13.27 14.94 7.36
N ASN A 82 13.67 13.73 6.97
CA ASN A 82 14.96 13.14 7.31
C ASN A 82 16.06 13.59 6.33
N THR A 83 17.30 13.13 6.55
CA THR A 83 18.46 13.47 5.70
C THR A 83 18.36 12.95 4.26
N GLN A 84 17.45 12.01 4.00
CA GLN A 84 17.18 11.45 2.67
C GLN A 84 16.03 12.15 1.96
N GLY A 85 15.43 13.18 2.58
CA GLY A 85 14.32 13.94 2.00
C GLY A 85 12.95 13.29 2.15
N SER A 86 12.80 12.28 3.01
CA SER A 86 11.52 11.61 3.27
C SER A 86 10.99 11.85 4.67
N ILE A 87 9.68 11.67 4.85
CA ILE A 87 8.98 11.70 6.12
C ILE A 87 8.56 10.27 6.47
N GLY A 88 8.92 9.84 7.68
CA GLY A 88 8.52 8.55 8.24
C GLY A 88 7.19 8.67 8.98
N SER A 89 6.35 7.64 8.86
CA SER A 89 5.09 7.52 9.60
C SER A 89 4.87 6.07 10.04
N ASN A 90 4.21 5.88 11.18
CA ASN A 90 3.71 4.59 11.63
C ASN A 90 2.20 4.55 11.41
N VAL A 91 1.74 3.52 10.71
CA VAL A 91 0.36 3.43 10.24
C VAL A 91 -0.20 2.09 10.61
N GLU A 92 -1.29 2.06 11.36
CA GLU A 92 -2.04 0.85 11.61
C GLU A 92 -2.80 0.46 10.35
N VAL A 93 -2.57 -0.76 9.87
CA VAL A 93 -3.21 -1.29 8.66
C VAL A 93 -3.95 -2.57 9.03
N GLY A 94 -5.27 -2.54 8.85
CA GLY A 94 -6.11 -3.73 8.85
C GLY A 94 -6.13 -4.35 7.46
N GLN A 95 -5.86 -5.64 7.36
CA GLN A 95 -5.99 -6.37 6.10
C GLN A 95 -7.23 -7.27 6.15
N GLY A 96 -8.13 -7.12 5.18
CA GLY A 96 -9.31 -7.96 5.02
C GLY A 96 -8.95 -9.41 4.72
N GLU A 97 -9.95 -10.28 4.81
CA GLU A 97 -9.78 -11.65 4.30
C GLU A 97 -9.45 -11.64 2.81
N SER A 98 -8.69 -12.63 2.36
CA SER A 98 -8.35 -12.76 0.95
C SER A 98 -8.40 -14.21 0.52
N THR A 99 -8.76 -14.43 -0.74
CA THR A 99 -8.72 -15.74 -1.38
C THR A 99 -8.04 -15.63 -2.73
N ILE A 100 -7.04 -16.48 -2.96
CA ILE A 100 -6.37 -16.63 -4.25
C ILE A 100 -6.99 -17.81 -4.97
N TYR A 101 -7.50 -17.55 -6.17
CA TYR A 101 -8.08 -18.56 -7.04
C TYR A 101 -7.13 -18.86 -8.20
N LEU A 102 -6.95 -20.15 -8.49
CA LEU A 102 -6.33 -20.62 -9.72
C LEU A 102 -7.33 -20.55 -10.88
N LYS A 103 -6.81 -20.74 -12.10
CA LYS A 103 -7.62 -20.94 -13.29
C LYS A 103 -8.70 -22.01 -13.06
N GLY A 104 -9.96 -21.64 -13.30
CA GLY A 104 -11.12 -22.51 -13.11
C GLY A 104 -11.74 -22.45 -11.71
N GLY A 105 -11.26 -21.58 -10.81
CA GLY A 105 -11.91 -21.29 -9.53
C GLY A 105 -11.54 -22.21 -8.37
N GLN A 106 -10.46 -22.99 -8.52
CA GLN A 106 -9.89 -23.73 -7.40
C GLN A 106 -9.19 -22.76 -6.44
N ILE A 107 -9.42 -22.91 -5.14
CA ILE A 107 -8.76 -22.10 -4.13
C ILE A 107 -7.31 -22.58 -4.00
N ALA A 108 -6.34 -21.69 -4.28
CA ALA A 108 -4.92 -21.93 -4.04
C ALA A 108 -4.58 -21.66 -2.57
N GLU A 109 -5.05 -20.52 -2.08
CA GLU A 109 -4.77 -20.00 -0.75
C GLU A 109 -5.96 -19.19 -0.25
N GLN A 110 -6.20 -19.25 1.06
CA GLN A 110 -7.17 -18.42 1.74
C GLN A 110 -6.55 -17.90 3.03
N VAL A 111 -6.58 -16.58 3.21
CA VAL A 111 -6.04 -15.89 4.38
C VAL A 111 -7.20 -15.22 5.08
N ALA A 112 -7.47 -15.62 6.33
CA ALA A 112 -8.48 -14.97 7.15
C ALA A 112 -8.02 -13.57 7.59
N LYS A 113 -8.98 -12.68 7.86
CA LYS A 113 -8.69 -11.35 8.43
C LYS A 113 -7.87 -11.50 9.73
N GLY A 114 -6.67 -10.92 9.72
CA GLY A 114 -5.83 -10.80 10.90
C GLY A 114 -6.17 -9.58 11.75
N PRO A 115 -5.59 -9.46 12.97
CA PRO A 115 -5.62 -8.18 13.68
C PRO A 115 -4.88 -7.10 12.87
N PRO A 116 -5.28 -5.82 12.98
CA PRO A 116 -4.51 -4.73 12.41
C PRO A 116 -3.06 -4.73 12.92
N ALA A 117 -2.14 -4.27 12.09
CA ALA A 117 -0.72 -4.20 12.42
C ALA A 117 -0.14 -2.85 12.02
N PHE A 118 0.75 -2.31 12.85
CA PHE A 118 1.51 -1.13 12.48
C PHE A 118 2.50 -1.43 11.35
N LYS A 119 2.61 -0.50 10.41
CA LYS A 119 3.56 -0.47 9.30
C LYS A 119 4.37 0.81 9.38
N ALA A 120 5.67 0.70 9.14
CA ALA A 120 6.51 1.86 8.86
C ALA A 120 6.36 2.23 7.40
N ILE A 121 6.15 3.52 7.15
CA ILE A 121 5.93 4.08 5.82
C ILE A 121 6.84 5.28 5.63
N PHE A 122 7.48 5.35 4.46
CA PHE A 122 8.33 6.47 4.07
C PHE A 122 7.77 7.12 2.82
N SER A 123 7.58 8.44 2.86
CA SER A 123 7.03 9.21 1.73
C SER A 123 7.79 10.50 1.52
N ALA A 124 7.81 11.00 0.29
CA ALA A 124 8.37 12.31 -0.05
C ALA A 124 7.36 13.17 -0.79
N HIS A 125 7.35 14.47 -0.51
CA HIS A 125 6.59 15.45 -1.27
C HIS A 125 7.50 16.07 -2.34
N LEU A 126 7.24 15.73 -3.59
CA LEU A 126 8.06 16.10 -4.75
C LEU A 126 7.18 16.83 -5.75
N GLU A 127 7.56 18.04 -6.15
CA GLU A 127 6.89 18.81 -7.21
C GLU A 127 5.37 18.97 -7.00
N GLY A 128 4.93 19.16 -5.75
CA GLY A 128 3.51 19.37 -5.45
C GLY A 128 2.70 18.09 -5.23
N ARG A 129 3.33 16.90 -5.23
CA ARG A 129 2.65 15.62 -5.01
C ARG A 129 3.42 14.73 -4.04
N TRP A 130 2.70 13.91 -3.30
CA TRP A 130 3.29 12.83 -2.51
C TRP A 130 3.67 11.63 -3.38
N VAL A 131 4.77 10.98 -3.00
CA VAL A 131 5.25 9.70 -3.55
C VAL A 131 5.57 8.77 -2.39
N MET A 132 5.05 7.55 -2.46
CA MET A 132 5.38 6.47 -1.54
C MET A 132 6.77 5.92 -1.89
N LEU A 133 7.69 5.92 -0.93
CA LEU A 133 9.05 5.43 -1.15
C LEU A 133 9.25 4.00 -0.67
N ASP A 134 8.65 3.65 0.47
CA ASP A 134 8.75 2.33 1.06
C ASP A 134 7.62 2.07 2.08
N PHE A 135 7.27 0.80 2.27
CA PHE A 135 6.35 0.35 3.30
C PHE A 135 6.76 -1.02 3.84
N GLY A 136 6.64 -1.24 5.14
CA GLY A 136 7.04 -2.51 5.75
C GLY A 136 6.66 -2.63 7.22
N ALA A 137 7.13 -3.70 7.86
CA ALA A 137 7.05 -3.80 9.32
C ALA A 137 7.97 -2.73 9.95
N PRO A 138 7.59 -2.12 11.09
CA PRO A 138 8.48 -1.24 11.84
C PRO A 138 9.77 -1.96 12.21
N GLU A 139 10.91 -1.25 12.18
CA GLU A 139 12.19 -1.81 12.59
C GLU A 139 12.12 -2.36 14.04
N GLY A 140 12.67 -3.55 14.27
CA GLY A 140 12.75 -4.17 15.60
C GLY A 140 11.58 -5.10 15.96
N THR A 141 10.69 -5.42 15.02
CA THR A 141 9.68 -6.48 15.18
C THR A 141 10.17 -7.80 14.57
N GLU A 142 11.05 -8.51 15.30
CA GLU A 142 11.36 -9.94 15.09
C GLU A 142 11.00 -10.75 16.34
#